data_AF-A0A4S4G037-F1
#
_entry.id   AF-A0A4S4G037-F1
#
_cell.length_a   1.000
_cell.length_b   1.000
_cell.length_c   1.000
_cell.angle_alpha   90.00
_cell.angle_beta   90.00
_cell.angle_gamma   90.00
#
_symmetry.space_group_name_H-M   'P 1'
#
loop_
_entity.id
_entity.type
_entity.pdbx_description
1 polymer ?
#
loop_
_entity_poly.entity_id
_entity_poly.type
_entity_poly.pdbx_seq_one_letter_code
_entity_poly.pdbx_strand_id
1 'polypeptide(L)'
;MLYLAFKESPKTFQQDAASAAPSNAPSSLARELVCISIPLFLFYVTLSWNGVVSQHELVGSRSVPDIVGSLTGVLCAIGFVFFSFKTDFAALFRWLCPLATVALVLNFWDSEVSSLVICSISSVLDITIWIVTYLYCLRKARSDYDISIARVAALLAVSHLGAIAGNMLAAGVLTSLGYVDHSIVQVISLVLICSVVSATMGIVGRPTSRIADEWHENANAVPSDVSSRCKAISERQGLTARELDVLILLAMGRSQPYICEYLTLSKSTVSTHVGHIYQKCDVHSRQELLDCINE
;
A
#
# COMPACT_ATOMS: atom_id res chain seq x y z
N MET A 1 4.24 19.33 29.94
CA MET A 1 3.36 20.41 29.45
C MET A 1 2.97 20.19 27.97
N LEU A 2 2.35 19.05 27.63
CA LEU A 2 1.76 18.84 26.29
C LEU A 2 0.66 17.75 26.28
N TYR A 3 0.15 17.38 27.46
CA TYR A 3 -0.80 16.27 27.63
C TYR A 3 -2.14 16.69 28.26
N LEU A 4 -2.34 17.99 28.52
CA LEU A 4 -3.51 18.51 29.24
C LEU A 4 -4.38 19.51 28.45
N ALA A 5 -4.10 19.71 27.16
CA ALA A 5 -4.79 20.72 26.35
C ALA A 5 -5.87 20.19 25.41
N PHE A 6 -6.30 18.92 25.52
CA PHE A 6 -7.28 18.33 24.60
C PHE A 6 -8.51 17.69 25.29
N LYS A 7 -8.86 18.19 26.47
CA LYS A 7 -9.97 17.66 27.28
C LYS A 7 -11.08 18.69 27.52
N GLU A 8 -11.60 19.30 26.47
CA GLU A 8 -12.93 19.93 26.48
C GLU A 8 -13.66 19.59 25.17
N SER A 9 -14.71 18.77 25.27
CA SER A 9 -15.66 18.48 24.17
C SER A 9 -16.72 19.59 24.07
N PRO A 10 -17.53 19.63 22.99
CA PRO A 10 -18.92 19.23 23.24
C PRO A 10 -19.63 18.51 22.07
N LYS A 11 -20.08 17.27 22.35
CA LYS A 11 -21.48 16.80 22.19
C LYS A 11 -22.25 16.93 20.85
N THR A 12 -21.68 17.35 19.73
CA THR A 12 -22.45 17.49 18.46
C THR A 12 -22.41 16.27 17.53
N PHE A 13 -21.59 15.26 17.81
CA PHE A 13 -21.42 14.10 16.91
C PHE A 13 -22.33 12.90 17.23
N GLN A 14 -23.23 13.02 18.21
CA GLN A 14 -24.03 11.88 18.69
C GLN A 14 -25.41 11.73 18.02
N GLN A 15 -25.79 12.63 17.11
CA GLN A 15 -27.10 12.58 16.45
C GLN A 15 -27.08 12.01 15.02
N ASP A 16 -25.91 11.94 14.36
CA ASP A 16 -25.79 11.39 12.99
C ASP A 16 -25.50 9.88 12.94
N ALA A 17 -25.29 9.24 14.10
CA ALA A 17 -24.98 7.80 14.17
C ALA A 17 -26.21 6.88 14.00
N ALA A 18 -27.43 7.43 13.88
CA ALA A 18 -28.66 6.64 13.91
C ALA A 18 -29.25 6.26 12.54
N SER A 19 -28.68 6.71 11.41
CA SER A 19 -29.22 6.38 10.07
C SER A 19 -28.21 5.79 9.07
N ALA A 20 -26.97 5.53 9.49
CA ALA A 20 -26.00 4.84 8.66
C ALA A 20 -26.34 3.34 8.61
N ALA A 21 -27.06 2.92 7.56
CA ALA A 21 -27.19 1.53 7.17
C ALA A 21 -25.79 0.87 7.16
N PRO A 22 -25.65 -0.41 7.55
CA PRO A 22 -24.35 -1.06 7.65
C PRO A 22 -23.74 -1.12 6.25
N SER A 23 -22.78 -0.23 6.00
CA SER A 23 -21.98 -0.27 4.78
C SER A 23 -21.34 -1.66 4.70
N ASN A 24 -21.41 -2.30 3.55
CA ASN A 24 -20.73 -3.55 3.22
C ASN A 24 -19.20 -3.35 3.16
N ALA A 25 -18.61 -2.84 4.25
CA ALA A 25 -17.20 -2.55 4.43
C ALA A 25 -16.25 -3.77 4.55
N PRO A 26 -16.67 -5.03 4.85
CA PRO A 26 -15.70 -6.11 5.04
C PRO A 26 -15.09 -6.64 3.72
N SER A 27 -15.77 -6.49 2.57
CA SER A 27 -15.31 -7.02 1.28
C SER A 27 -14.12 -6.25 0.70
N SER A 28 -14.15 -4.92 0.74
CA SER A 28 -13.07 -4.06 0.21
C SER A 28 -11.79 -4.18 1.05
N LEU A 29 -11.94 -4.29 2.37
CA LEU A 29 -10.85 -4.43 3.32
C LEU A 29 -10.12 -5.77 3.18
N ALA A 30 -10.87 -6.86 3.04
CA ALA A 30 -10.31 -8.19 2.79
C ALA A 30 -9.56 -8.22 1.44
N ARG A 31 -10.11 -7.60 0.41
CA ARG A 31 -9.50 -7.52 -0.92
C ARG A 31 -8.19 -6.73 -0.91
N GLU A 32 -8.15 -5.60 -0.18
CA GLU A 32 -6.93 -4.78 -0.02
C GLU A 32 -5.84 -5.56 0.72
N LEU A 33 -6.18 -6.23 1.83
CA LEU A 33 -5.27 -7.08 2.59
C LEU A 33 -4.69 -8.21 1.73
N VAL A 34 -5.53 -8.94 0.99
CA VAL A 34 -5.08 -10.04 0.12
C VAL A 34 -4.08 -9.55 -0.93
N CYS A 35 -4.32 -8.38 -1.52
CA CYS A 35 -3.42 -7.81 -2.52
C CYS A 35 -2.04 -7.44 -1.95
N ILE A 36 -1.95 -7.11 -0.66
CA ILE A 36 -0.69 -6.80 0.03
C ILE A 36 -0.02 -8.08 0.53
N SER A 37 -0.81 -9.00 1.09
CA SER A 37 -0.33 -10.24 1.70
C SER A 37 0.37 -11.17 0.70
N ILE A 38 -0.13 -11.29 -0.54
CA ILE A 38 0.47 -12.17 -1.56
C ILE A 38 1.92 -11.77 -1.90
N PRO A 39 2.20 -10.53 -2.36
CA PRO A 39 3.58 -10.14 -2.67
C PRO A 39 4.47 -10.11 -1.42
N LEU A 40 3.92 -9.75 -0.25
CA LEU A 40 4.65 -9.78 1.01
C LEU A 40 5.08 -11.21 1.39
N PHE A 41 4.17 -12.18 1.26
CA PHE A 41 4.45 -13.60 1.51
C PHE A 41 5.57 -14.10 0.59
N LEU A 42 5.42 -13.89 -0.73
CA LEU A 42 6.39 -14.35 -1.72
C LEU A 42 7.76 -13.69 -1.50
N PHE A 43 7.79 -12.42 -1.11
CA PHE A 43 9.01 -11.71 -0.77
C PHE A 43 9.74 -12.40 0.39
N TYR A 44 9.04 -12.69 1.48
CA TYR A 44 9.65 -13.36 2.64
C TYR A 44 10.06 -14.81 2.35
N VAL A 45 9.30 -15.56 1.54
CA VAL A 45 9.73 -16.88 1.04
C VAL A 45 11.07 -16.77 0.31
N THR A 46 11.18 -15.79 -0.57
CA THR A 46 12.38 -15.55 -1.37
C THR A 46 13.58 -15.13 -0.51
N LEU A 47 13.37 -14.17 0.38
CA LEU A 47 14.42 -13.66 1.27
C LEU A 47 14.97 -14.79 2.17
N SER A 48 14.07 -15.56 2.78
CA SER A 48 14.42 -16.67 3.67
C SER A 48 15.08 -17.83 2.93
N TRP A 49 14.61 -18.19 1.73
CA TRP A 49 15.28 -19.17 0.87
C TRP A 49 16.74 -18.78 0.60
N ASN A 50 16.97 -17.56 0.10
CA ASN A 50 18.31 -17.09 -0.22
C ASN A 50 19.20 -16.97 1.03
N GLY A 51 18.62 -16.58 2.17
CA GLY A 51 19.32 -16.54 3.45
C GLY A 51 19.85 -17.92 3.85
N VAL A 52 19.00 -18.95 3.88
CA VAL A 52 19.41 -20.31 4.29
C VAL A 52 20.40 -20.93 3.29
N VAL A 53 20.16 -20.75 1.99
CA VAL A 53 21.09 -21.19 0.94
C VAL A 53 22.48 -20.60 1.14
N SER A 54 22.55 -19.28 1.36
CA SER A 54 23.83 -18.58 1.56
C SER A 54 24.57 -19.05 2.81
N GLN A 55 23.84 -19.53 3.84
CA GLN A 55 24.43 -20.09 5.05
C GLN A 55 24.97 -21.51 4.85
N HIS A 56 24.36 -22.32 3.98
CA HIS A 56 24.78 -23.70 3.73
C HIS A 56 26.03 -23.79 2.85
N GLU A 57 26.22 -22.87 1.91
CA GLU A 57 27.36 -22.88 0.98
C GLU A 57 28.70 -22.51 1.65
N LEU A 58 28.72 -21.87 2.83
CA LEU A 58 29.96 -21.35 3.43
C LEU A 58 30.10 -21.67 4.93
N VAL A 59 30.45 -22.91 5.26
CA VAL A 59 30.94 -23.29 6.59
C VAL A 59 32.43 -22.93 6.70
N GLY A 60 32.77 -21.73 7.19
CA GLY A 60 34.18 -21.43 7.49
C GLY A 60 34.55 -20.06 8.05
N SER A 61 34.11 -18.94 7.47
CA SER A 61 34.75 -17.63 7.76
C SER A 61 33.90 -16.36 7.60
N ARG A 62 32.55 -16.42 7.66
CA ARG A 62 31.68 -15.28 7.31
C ARG A 62 31.06 -14.45 8.44
N SER A 63 31.43 -14.65 9.72
CA SER A 63 30.82 -13.85 10.79
C SER A 63 31.03 -12.34 10.62
N VAL A 64 32.13 -11.90 9.98
CA VAL A 64 32.44 -10.48 9.81
C VAL A 64 31.61 -9.82 8.69
N PRO A 65 31.54 -10.33 7.45
CA PRO A 65 30.68 -9.76 6.40
C PRO A 65 29.20 -9.69 6.79
N ASP A 66 28.67 -10.65 7.53
CA ASP A 66 27.25 -10.64 7.90
C ASP A 66 26.93 -9.56 8.94
N ILE A 67 27.81 -9.40 9.94
CA ILE A 67 27.66 -8.36 10.98
C ILE A 67 27.85 -6.97 10.37
N VAL A 68 28.91 -6.76 9.59
CA VAL A 68 29.21 -5.46 8.95
C VAL A 68 28.15 -5.13 7.91
N GLY A 69 27.70 -6.12 7.14
CA GLY A 69 26.65 -5.96 6.15
C GLY A 69 25.32 -5.55 6.78
N SER A 70 24.90 -6.23 7.85
CA SER A 70 23.68 -5.90 8.60
C SER A 70 23.75 -4.51 9.22
N LEU A 71 24.88 -4.14 9.83
CA LEU A 71 25.08 -2.82 10.44
C LEU A 71 24.99 -1.71 9.38
N THR A 72 25.62 -1.92 8.23
CA THR A 72 25.56 -0.98 7.09
C THR A 72 24.13 -0.87 6.58
N GLY A 73 23.41 -1.99 6.48
CA GLY A 73 22.01 -2.01 6.05
C GLY A 73 21.09 -1.25 7.00
N VAL A 74 21.28 -1.37 8.32
CA VAL A 74 20.54 -0.59 9.32
C VAL A 74 20.77 0.90 9.14
N LEU A 75 22.02 1.34 8.94
CA LEU A 75 22.35 2.76 8.72
C LEU A 75 21.70 3.30 7.43
N CYS A 76 21.74 2.53 6.35
CA CYS A 76 21.06 2.88 5.10
C CYS A 76 19.54 2.95 5.25
N ALA A 77 18.94 2.02 6.00
CA ALA A 77 17.51 2.02 6.26
C ALA A 77 17.09 3.25 7.07
N ILE A 78 17.87 3.65 8.09
CA ILE A 78 17.62 4.88 8.86
C ILE A 78 17.62 6.10 7.91
N GLY A 79 18.62 6.22 7.03
CA GLY A 79 18.68 7.29 6.03
C GLY A 79 17.47 7.28 5.08
N PHE A 80 17.06 6.09 4.61
CA PHE A 80 15.88 5.92 3.76
C PHE A 80 14.58 6.36 4.45
N VAL A 81 14.42 6.03 5.73
CA VAL A 81 13.23 6.37 6.51
C VAL A 81 13.08 7.89 6.68
N PHE A 82 14.19 8.59 6.93
CA PHE A 82 14.18 10.06 6.97
C PHE A 82 13.82 10.68 5.61
N PHE A 83 14.15 10.01 4.52
CA PHE A 83 13.79 10.45 3.16
C PHE A 83 12.35 10.08 2.76
N SER A 84 11.77 9.00 3.28
CA SER A 84 10.57 8.36 2.71
C SER A 84 9.22 8.79 3.31
N PHE A 85 9.09 9.96 3.95
CA PHE A 85 7.86 10.38 4.64
C PHE A 85 6.60 10.59 3.76
N LYS A 86 6.66 10.40 2.44
CA LYS A 86 5.53 10.67 1.51
C LYS A 86 5.15 9.52 0.56
N THR A 87 5.68 8.32 0.72
CA THR A 87 5.54 7.27 -0.29
C THR A 87 4.30 6.38 -0.12
N ASP A 88 3.63 6.12 -1.25
CA ASP A 88 2.61 5.10 -1.42
C ASP A 88 3.21 3.69 -1.29
N PHE A 89 2.49 2.77 -0.65
CA PHE A 89 2.89 1.37 -0.42
C PHE A 89 3.21 0.65 -1.75
N ALA A 90 2.41 0.93 -2.78
CA ALA A 90 2.60 0.40 -4.12
C ALA A 90 3.93 0.87 -4.76
N ALA A 91 4.26 2.15 -4.55
CA ALA A 91 5.50 2.73 -5.06
C ALA A 91 6.73 2.15 -4.34
N LEU A 92 6.63 1.83 -3.04
CA LEU A 92 7.72 1.23 -2.27
C LEU A 92 8.10 -0.17 -2.78
N PHE A 93 7.10 -1.04 -3.03
CA PHE A 93 7.34 -2.37 -3.62
C PHE A 93 8.02 -2.32 -5.00
N ARG A 94 7.71 -1.28 -5.78
CA ARG A 94 8.33 -1.05 -7.10
C ARG A 94 9.83 -0.72 -7.01
N TRP A 95 10.28 -0.13 -5.90
CA TRP A 95 11.71 0.15 -5.66
C TRP A 95 12.43 -1.00 -4.93
N LEU A 96 11.70 -1.82 -4.15
CA LEU A 96 12.22 -3.03 -3.51
C LEU A 96 12.62 -4.11 -4.56
N CYS A 97 11.88 -4.23 -5.68
CA CYS A 97 12.14 -5.24 -6.71
C CYS A 97 13.50 -5.10 -7.44
N PRO A 98 13.90 -3.92 -7.94
CA PRO A 98 15.22 -3.71 -8.52
C PRO A 98 16.34 -4.03 -7.53
N LEU A 99 16.17 -3.65 -6.26
CA LEU A 99 17.18 -3.86 -5.23
C LEU A 99 17.34 -5.36 -4.91
N ALA A 100 16.25 -6.12 -4.83
CA ALA A 100 16.28 -7.59 -4.72
C ALA A 100 16.92 -8.26 -5.95
N THR A 101 16.69 -7.71 -7.14
CA THR A 101 17.30 -8.21 -8.39
C THR A 101 18.82 -7.99 -8.39
N VAL A 102 19.30 -6.84 -7.88
CA VAL A 102 20.74 -6.58 -7.72
C VAL A 102 21.37 -7.58 -6.76
N ALA A 103 20.72 -7.92 -5.65
CA ALA A 103 21.21 -8.94 -4.73
C ALA A 103 21.40 -10.32 -5.41
N LEU A 104 20.51 -10.71 -6.34
CA LEU A 104 20.69 -11.94 -7.12
C LEU A 104 21.87 -11.88 -8.08
N VAL A 105 22.02 -10.78 -8.81
CA VAL A 105 23.12 -10.65 -9.78
C VAL A 105 24.46 -10.76 -9.05
N LEU A 106 24.55 -10.19 -7.86
CA LEU A 106 25.74 -10.29 -7.02
C LEU A 106 25.98 -11.69 -6.49
N ASN A 107 24.97 -12.55 -6.38
CA ASN A 107 25.10 -13.95 -5.98
C ASN A 107 25.91 -14.77 -7.01
N PHE A 108 25.98 -14.31 -8.27
CA PHE A 108 26.80 -14.93 -9.30
C PHE A 108 28.31 -14.70 -9.09
N TRP A 109 28.69 -13.70 -8.31
CA TRP A 109 30.08 -13.46 -7.91
C TRP A 109 30.34 -14.11 -6.56
N ASP A 110 31.18 -15.15 -6.53
CA ASP A 110 31.62 -15.77 -5.29
C ASP A 110 32.78 -14.97 -4.67
N SER A 111 32.45 -13.88 -3.98
CA SER A 111 33.41 -12.99 -3.34
C SER A 111 32.94 -12.57 -1.95
N GLU A 112 33.86 -12.19 -1.07
CA GLU A 112 33.48 -11.66 0.25
C GLU A 112 32.70 -10.35 0.13
N VAL A 113 33.01 -9.53 -0.87
CA VAL A 113 32.37 -8.24 -1.12
C VAL A 113 30.92 -8.43 -1.59
N SER A 114 30.65 -9.40 -2.47
CA SER A 114 29.27 -9.69 -2.89
C SER A 114 28.41 -10.18 -1.73
N SER A 115 28.96 -11.02 -0.83
CA SER A 115 28.25 -11.42 0.40
C SER A 115 27.88 -10.22 1.27
N LEU A 116 28.84 -9.33 1.53
CA LEU A 116 28.62 -8.12 2.32
C LEU A 116 27.45 -7.31 1.74
N VAL A 117 27.48 -7.09 0.42
CA VAL A 117 26.47 -6.28 -0.28
C VAL A 117 25.11 -6.97 -0.28
N ILE A 118 25.04 -8.29 -0.47
CA ILE A 118 23.80 -9.08 -0.40
C ILE A 118 23.18 -9.01 1.00
N CYS A 119 23.98 -9.18 2.05
CA CYS A 119 23.52 -9.08 3.44
C CYS A 119 23.02 -7.65 3.74
N SER A 120 23.76 -6.61 3.34
CA SER A 120 23.32 -5.22 3.48
C SER A 120 22.00 -4.94 2.77
N ILE A 121 21.87 -5.37 1.52
CA ILE A 121 20.63 -5.19 0.75
C ILE A 121 19.48 -5.91 1.45
N SER A 122 19.67 -7.15 1.85
CA SER A 122 18.64 -7.96 2.53
C SER A 122 18.16 -7.30 3.82
N SER A 123 19.07 -6.79 4.65
CA SER A 123 18.71 -6.04 5.86
C SER A 123 17.97 -4.73 5.57
N VAL A 124 18.38 -3.98 4.53
CA VAL A 124 17.68 -2.76 4.12
C VAL A 124 16.26 -3.08 3.68
N LEU A 125 16.08 -4.10 2.84
CA LEU A 125 14.76 -4.51 2.34
C LEU A 125 13.83 -4.90 3.51
N ASP A 126 14.33 -5.73 4.44
CA ASP A 126 13.54 -6.21 5.58
C ASP A 126 13.11 -5.06 6.51
N ILE A 127 14.06 -4.22 6.94
CA ILE A 127 13.75 -3.06 7.81
C ILE A 127 12.79 -2.09 7.12
N THR A 128 12.98 -1.85 5.82
CA THR A 128 12.11 -0.94 5.05
C THR A 128 10.68 -1.47 5.00
N ILE A 129 10.50 -2.76 4.72
CA ILE A 129 9.17 -3.40 4.67
C ILE A 129 8.48 -3.33 6.03
N TRP A 130 9.20 -3.57 7.12
CA TRP A 130 8.68 -3.45 8.48
C TRP A 130 8.21 -2.04 8.83
N ILE A 131 9.05 -1.04 8.55
CA ILE A 131 8.70 0.36 8.83
C ILE A 131 7.50 0.80 8.00
N VAL A 132 7.46 0.44 6.73
CA VAL A 132 6.34 0.75 5.84
C VAL A 132 5.04 0.11 6.32
N THR A 133 5.09 -1.16 6.70
CA THR A 133 3.92 -1.89 7.24
C THR A 133 3.41 -1.21 8.50
N TYR A 134 4.30 -0.83 9.42
CA TYR A 134 3.94 -0.13 10.65
C TYR A 134 3.36 1.26 10.38
N LEU A 135 3.99 2.05 9.50
CA LEU A 135 3.49 3.38 9.12
C LEU A 135 2.14 3.33 8.41
N TYR A 136 1.92 2.34 7.54
CA TYR A 136 0.62 2.11 6.89
C TYR A 136 -0.47 1.87 7.95
N CYS A 137 -0.21 0.98 8.90
CA CYS A 137 -1.16 0.68 9.96
C CYS A 137 -1.39 1.86 10.90
N LEU A 138 -0.35 2.61 11.27
CA LEU A 138 -0.48 3.82 12.08
C LEU A 138 -1.32 4.91 11.40
N ARG A 139 -1.17 5.11 10.09
CA ARG A 139 -1.98 6.08 9.34
C ARG A 139 -3.46 5.70 9.31
N LYS A 140 -3.76 4.40 9.23
CA LYS A 140 -5.13 3.87 9.16
C LYS A 140 -5.79 3.70 10.54
N ALA A 141 -5.00 3.62 11.60
CA ALA A 141 -5.47 3.60 13.00
C ALA A 141 -6.17 4.89 13.45
N ARG A 142 -6.03 5.99 12.69
CA ARG A 142 -6.79 7.23 12.94
C ARG A 142 -8.30 7.09 12.72
N SER A 143 -8.76 6.06 12.01
CA SER A 143 -10.18 5.81 11.74
C SER A 143 -10.77 4.73 12.64
N ASP A 144 -10.11 3.57 12.76
CA ASP A 144 -10.56 2.43 13.58
C ASP A 144 -9.36 1.67 14.16
N TYR A 145 -9.19 1.75 15.48
CA TYR A 145 -8.04 1.22 16.20
C TYR A 145 -7.98 -0.33 16.16
N ASP A 146 -9.08 -1.00 16.49
CA ASP A 146 -9.12 -2.48 16.61
C ASP A 146 -8.88 -3.18 15.26
N ILE A 147 -9.49 -2.66 14.20
CA ILE A 147 -9.30 -3.15 12.82
C ILE A 147 -7.84 -2.95 12.38
N SER A 148 -7.21 -1.86 12.80
CA SER A 148 -5.82 -1.57 12.43
C SER A 148 -4.82 -2.52 13.12
N ILE A 149 -5.07 -2.90 14.37
CA ILE A 149 -4.28 -3.93 15.06
C ILE A 149 -4.43 -5.29 14.36
N ALA A 150 -5.66 -5.69 14.02
CA ALA A 150 -5.90 -6.95 13.31
C ALA A 150 -5.17 -6.98 11.96
N ARG A 151 -5.10 -5.85 11.24
CA ARG A 151 -4.31 -5.73 10.00
C ARG A 151 -2.81 -5.92 10.23
N VAL A 152 -2.24 -5.29 11.27
CA VAL A 152 -0.82 -5.48 11.63
C VAL A 152 -0.55 -6.95 11.93
N ALA A 153 -1.38 -7.56 12.78
CA ALA A 153 -1.22 -8.97 13.16
C ALA A 153 -1.31 -9.90 11.95
N ALA A 154 -2.25 -9.65 11.04
CA ALA A 154 -2.40 -10.44 9.82
C ALA A 154 -1.18 -10.31 8.88
N LEU A 155 -0.71 -9.08 8.61
CA LEU A 155 0.46 -8.86 7.76
C LEU A 155 1.74 -9.45 8.38
N LEU A 156 1.87 -9.35 9.70
CA LEU A 156 2.96 -9.96 10.46
C LEU A 156 2.93 -11.50 10.42
N ALA A 157 1.75 -12.08 10.58
CA ALA A 157 1.58 -13.53 10.45
C ALA A 157 1.96 -13.99 9.04
N VAL A 158 1.54 -13.26 8.01
CA VAL A 158 1.87 -13.55 6.62
C VAL A 158 3.38 -13.47 6.35
N SER A 159 4.08 -12.46 6.87
CA SER A 159 5.54 -12.37 6.71
C SER A 159 6.26 -13.53 7.38
N HIS A 160 5.86 -13.92 8.59
CA HIS A 160 6.47 -15.06 9.28
C HIS A 160 6.14 -16.39 8.62
N LEU A 161 4.92 -16.57 8.11
CA LEU A 161 4.55 -17.75 7.34
C LEU A 161 5.38 -17.86 6.06
N GLY A 162 5.62 -16.74 5.37
CA GLY A 162 6.50 -16.70 4.21
C GLY A 162 7.92 -17.11 4.56
N ALA A 163 8.47 -16.56 5.66
CA ALA A 163 9.81 -16.90 6.12
C ALA A 163 9.95 -18.38 6.50
N ILE A 164 8.97 -18.94 7.22
CA ILE A 164 8.93 -20.36 7.57
C ILE A 164 8.88 -21.21 6.30
N ALA A 165 8.01 -20.87 5.34
CA ALA A 165 7.89 -21.60 4.08
C ALA A 165 9.20 -21.56 3.27
N GLY A 166 9.86 -20.41 3.18
CA GLY A 166 11.17 -20.27 2.53
C GLY A 166 12.25 -21.10 3.21
N ASN A 167 12.33 -21.06 4.54
CA ASN A 167 13.27 -21.86 5.32
C ASN A 167 13.03 -23.37 5.16
N MET A 168 11.77 -23.80 5.21
CA MET A 168 11.41 -25.22 5.01
C MET A 168 11.73 -25.68 3.58
N LEU A 169 11.49 -24.83 2.58
CA LEU A 169 11.82 -25.14 1.19
C LEU A 169 13.34 -25.26 1.01
N ALA A 170 14.12 -24.34 1.58
CA ALA A 170 15.59 -24.39 1.58
C ALA A 170 16.11 -25.65 2.27
N ALA A 171 15.71 -25.88 3.52
CA ALA A 171 16.12 -27.06 4.28
C ALA A 171 15.71 -28.36 3.57
N GLY A 172 14.49 -28.42 3.01
CA GLY A 172 14.01 -29.56 2.26
C GLY A 172 14.86 -29.85 1.02
N VAL A 173 15.15 -28.83 0.21
CA VAL A 173 15.97 -29.00 -1.01
C VAL A 173 17.41 -29.40 -0.66
N LEU A 174 18.03 -28.72 0.33
CA LEU A 174 19.40 -28.99 0.77
C LEU A 174 19.56 -30.40 1.37
N THR A 175 18.55 -30.89 2.11
CA THR A 175 18.61 -32.21 2.76
C THR A 175 18.19 -33.37 1.85
N SER A 176 17.20 -33.18 0.97
CA SER A 176 16.63 -34.25 0.15
C SER A 176 17.41 -34.58 -1.12
N LEU A 177 18.16 -33.62 -1.67
CA LEU A 177 18.89 -33.79 -2.94
C LEU A 177 20.36 -34.18 -2.76
N GLY A 178 20.86 -34.30 -1.51
CA GLY A 178 22.26 -34.65 -1.25
C GLY A 178 23.22 -33.58 -1.75
N TYR A 179 23.84 -33.80 -2.93
CA TYR A 179 24.67 -32.79 -3.61
C TYR A 179 23.79 -31.97 -4.56
N VAL A 180 23.37 -30.80 -4.11
CA VAL A 180 22.63 -29.86 -4.96
C VAL A 180 23.63 -29.09 -5.79
N ASP A 181 23.62 -29.28 -7.11
CA ASP A 181 24.41 -28.43 -8.00
C ASP A 181 24.02 -26.96 -7.77
N HIS A 182 25.03 -26.10 -7.63
CA HIS A 182 24.88 -24.66 -7.37
C HIS A 182 23.95 -23.98 -8.39
N SER A 183 23.88 -24.50 -9.61
CA SER A 183 22.97 -24.04 -10.65
C SER A 183 21.49 -24.26 -10.33
N ILE A 184 21.13 -25.37 -9.69
CA ILE A 184 19.73 -25.68 -9.32
C ILE A 184 19.25 -24.67 -8.27
N VAL A 185 20.11 -24.37 -7.31
CA VAL A 185 19.83 -23.40 -6.23
C VAL A 185 19.60 -22.00 -6.81
N GLN A 186 20.47 -21.55 -7.73
CA GLN A 186 20.33 -20.26 -8.40
C GLN A 186 19.07 -20.17 -9.26
N VAL A 187 18.68 -21.25 -9.94
CA VAL A 187 17.44 -21.31 -10.72
C VAL A 187 16.21 -21.17 -9.82
N ILE A 188 16.18 -21.84 -8.67
CA ILE A 188 15.08 -21.69 -7.71
C ILE A 188 15.01 -20.25 -7.18
N SER A 189 16.14 -19.64 -6.83
CA SER A 189 16.20 -18.23 -6.43
C SER A 189 15.65 -17.28 -7.50
N LEU A 190 16.00 -17.51 -8.77
CA LEU A 190 15.50 -16.73 -9.90
C LEU A 190 13.98 -16.87 -10.08
N VAL A 191 13.46 -18.11 -10.02
CA VAL A 191 12.02 -18.39 -10.15
C VAL A 191 11.23 -17.71 -9.03
N LEU A 192 11.71 -17.78 -7.79
CA LEU A 192 11.08 -17.11 -6.65
C LEU A 192 11.03 -15.59 -6.87
N ILE A 193 12.10 -14.97 -7.37
CA ILE A 193 12.11 -13.52 -7.65
C ILE A 193 11.22 -13.15 -8.82
N CYS A 194 11.22 -13.94 -9.90
CA CYS A 194 10.27 -13.75 -11.00
C CYS A 194 8.81 -13.86 -10.49
N SER A 195 8.54 -14.72 -9.52
CA SER A 195 7.21 -14.83 -8.91
C SER A 195 6.83 -13.58 -8.10
N VAL A 196 7.77 -13.01 -7.34
CA VAL A 196 7.58 -11.75 -6.60
C VAL A 196 7.35 -10.58 -7.57
N VAL A 197 8.17 -10.48 -8.63
CA VAL A 197 8.04 -9.43 -9.65
C VAL A 197 6.72 -9.58 -10.40
N SER A 198 6.33 -10.80 -10.79
CA SER A 198 5.05 -11.06 -11.46
C SER A 198 3.85 -10.74 -10.56
N ALA A 199 3.88 -11.16 -9.29
CA ALA A 199 2.84 -10.85 -8.33
C ALA A 199 2.73 -9.33 -8.07
N THR A 200 3.86 -8.63 -7.92
CA THR A 200 3.84 -7.17 -7.74
C THR A 200 3.36 -6.45 -9.01
N MET A 201 3.82 -6.82 -10.21
CA MET A 201 3.35 -6.20 -11.45
C MET A 201 1.87 -6.50 -11.74
N GLY A 202 1.40 -7.72 -11.45
CA GLY A 202 0.01 -8.13 -11.69
C GLY A 202 -0.99 -7.58 -10.68
N ILE A 203 -0.58 -7.42 -9.41
CA ILE A 203 -1.47 -7.03 -8.31
C ILE A 203 -1.35 -5.54 -7.98
N VAL A 204 -0.12 -5.00 -7.99
CA VAL A 204 0.18 -3.60 -7.64
C VAL A 204 0.18 -2.70 -8.89
N GLY A 205 0.52 -3.24 -10.07
CA GLY A 205 0.60 -2.52 -11.34
C GLY A 205 -0.73 -2.17 -12.01
N ARG A 206 -1.88 -2.44 -11.37
CA ARG A 206 -3.21 -2.06 -11.89
C ARG A 206 -3.90 -0.98 -11.03
N PRO A 207 -3.33 0.23 -10.88
CA PRO A 207 -4.04 1.33 -10.24
C PRO A 207 -5.35 1.66 -10.99
N THR A 208 -5.36 1.53 -12.31
CA THR A 208 -6.53 1.80 -13.17
C THR A 208 -7.68 0.81 -13.00
N SER A 209 -7.43 -0.47 -12.70
CA SER A 209 -8.54 -1.44 -12.51
C SER A 209 -9.13 -1.37 -11.11
N ARG A 210 -8.34 -1.04 -10.09
CA ARG A 210 -8.82 -0.85 -8.71
C ARG A 210 -9.73 0.36 -8.60
N ILE A 211 -9.32 1.45 -9.25
CA ILE A 211 -10.11 2.65 -9.40
C ILE A 211 -11.38 2.31 -10.20
N ALA A 212 -11.31 1.62 -11.34
CA ALA A 212 -12.50 1.23 -12.12
C ALA A 212 -13.48 0.29 -11.36
N ASP A 213 -12.97 -0.65 -10.56
CA ASP A 213 -13.83 -1.53 -9.73
C ASP A 213 -14.52 -0.74 -8.60
N GLU A 214 -13.79 0.17 -7.94
CA GLU A 214 -14.37 1.14 -7.01
C GLU A 214 -15.36 2.10 -7.70
N TRP A 215 -15.18 2.39 -8.99
CA TRP A 215 -16.12 3.20 -9.77
C TRP A 215 -17.45 2.48 -9.94
N HIS A 216 -17.44 1.18 -10.29
CA HIS A 216 -18.66 0.41 -10.44
C HIS A 216 -19.39 0.20 -9.11
N GLU A 217 -18.65 -0.02 -8.02
CA GLU A 217 -19.24 -0.22 -6.69
C GLU A 217 -19.81 1.08 -6.11
N ASN A 218 -19.10 2.21 -6.24
CA ASN A 218 -19.58 3.50 -5.75
C ASN A 218 -20.63 4.16 -6.65
N ALA A 219 -20.58 3.98 -7.98
CA ALA A 219 -21.61 4.51 -8.88
C ALA A 219 -22.97 3.85 -8.62
N ASN A 220 -22.98 2.56 -8.27
CA ASN A 220 -24.19 1.84 -7.84
C ASN A 220 -24.61 2.20 -6.40
N ALA A 221 -23.73 2.82 -5.61
CA ALA A 221 -24.00 3.26 -4.25
C ALA A 221 -24.37 4.76 -4.17
N VAL A 222 -24.39 5.50 -5.29
CA VAL A 222 -24.94 6.86 -5.30
C VAL A 222 -26.43 6.73 -5.00
N PRO A 223 -26.93 7.33 -3.89
CA PRO A 223 -28.36 7.34 -3.64
C PRO A 223 -29.06 7.96 -4.86
N SER A 224 -30.02 7.23 -5.44
CA SER A 224 -30.73 7.67 -6.65
C SER A 224 -31.32 9.08 -6.50
N ASP A 225 -31.67 9.45 -5.27
CA ASP A 225 -32.13 10.77 -4.87
C ASP A 225 -31.08 11.88 -5.11
N VAL A 226 -29.84 11.68 -4.64
CA VAL A 226 -28.75 12.68 -4.79
C VAL A 226 -28.40 12.90 -6.26
N SER A 227 -28.30 11.83 -7.05
CA SER A 227 -28.02 11.94 -8.49
C SER A 227 -29.13 12.69 -9.23
N SER A 228 -30.39 12.48 -8.84
CA SER A 228 -31.54 13.13 -9.47
C SER A 228 -31.58 14.62 -9.16
N ARG A 229 -31.27 15.01 -7.91
CA ARG A 229 -31.22 16.40 -7.47
C ARG A 229 -30.07 17.18 -8.11
N CYS A 230 -28.88 16.57 -8.18
CA CYS A 230 -27.75 17.15 -8.89
C CYS A 230 -28.06 17.36 -10.38
N LYS A 231 -28.77 16.43 -11.02
CA LYS A 231 -29.19 16.55 -12.41
C LYS A 231 -30.21 17.69 -12.59
N ALA A 232 -31.18 17.82 -11.69
CA ALA A 232 -32.15 18.92 -11.71
C ALA A 232 -31.46 20.29 -11.57
N ILE A 233 -30.47 20.40 -10.67
CA ILE A 233 -29.66 21.62 -10.51
C ILE A 233 -28.83 21.88 -11.77
N SER A 234 -28.26 20.84 -12.38
CA SER A 234 -27.51 20.96 -13.63
C SER A 234 -28.34 21.53 -14.77
N GLU A 235 -29.58 21.08 -14.91
CA GLU A 235 -30.51 21.57 -15.93
C GLU A 235 -30.96 23.01 -15.64
N ARG A 236 -31.16 23.38 -14.36
CA ARG A 236 -31.57 24.74 -13.96
C ARG A 236 -30.45 25.77 -14.11
N GLN A 237 -29.23 25.41 -13.73
CA GLN A 237 -28.07 26.33 -13.68
C GLN A 237 -27.14 26.23 -14.90
N GLY A 238 -27.47 25.40 -15.89
CA GLY A 238 -26.67 25.25 -17.11
C GLY A 238 -25.26 24.70 -16.85
N LEU A 239 -25.16 23.72 -15.94
CA LEU A 239 -23.91 23.01 -15.69
C LEU A 239 -23.59 22.10 -16.88
N THR A 240 -22.32 22.01 -17.24
CA THR A 240 -21.83 21.08 -18.26
C THR A 240 -21.84 19.66 -17.73
N ALA A 241 -21.82 18.66 -18.62
CA ALA A 241 -21.72 17.25 -18.22
C ALA A 241 -20.55 16.98 -17.26
N ARG A 242 -19.40 17.64 -17.47
CA ARG A 242 -18.22 17.50 -16.60
C ARG A 242 -18.39 18.18 -15.24
N GLU A 243 -19.09 19.31 -15.20
CA GLU A 243 -19.40 19.97 -13.93
C GLU A 243 -20.44 19.20 -13.13
N LEU A 244 -21.39 18.54 -13.81
CA LEU A 244 -22.35 17.63 -13.17
C LEU A 244 -21.63 16.44 -12.51
N ASP A 245 -20.66 15.82 -13.19
CA ASP A 245 -19.86 14.72 -12.62
C ASP A 245 -19.14 15.17 -11.32
N VAL A 246 -18.55 16.37 -11.34
CA VAL A 246 -17.87 16.96 -10.18
C VAL A 246 -18.88 17.30 -9.07
N LEU A 247 -20.06 17.84 -9.42
CA LEU A 247 -21.12 18.21 -8.49
C LEU A 247 -21.63 16.99 -7.71
N ILE A 248 -21.88 15.86 -8.40
CA ILE A 248 -22.34 14.62 -7.77
C ILE A 248 -21.32 14.15 -6.72
N LEU A 249 -20.03 14.17 -7.05
CA LEU A 249 -18.97 13.75 -6.12
C LEU A 249 -18.84 14.70 -4.92
N LEU A 250 -19.00 16.01 -5.14
CA LEU A 250 -19.04 17.00 -4.06
C LEU A 250 -20.23 16.77 -3.13
N ALA A 251 -21.41 16.49 -3.70
CA ALA A 251 -22.65 16.17 -2.98
C ALA A 251 -22.51 14.93 -2.09
N MET A 252 -21.76 13.93 -2.56
CA MET A 252 -21.43 12.71 -1.81
C MET A 252 -20.35 12.92 -0.73
N GLY A 253 -19.92 14.16 -0.47
CA GLY A 253 -18.92 14.44 0.56
C GLY A 253 -17.48 14.14 0.14
N ARG A 254 -17.19 13.84 -1.13
CA ARG A 254 -15.82 13.55 -1.60
C ARG A 254 -14.93 14.79 -1.65
N SER A 255 -13.65 14.63 -1.33
CA SER A 255 -12.67 15.71 -1.30
C SER A 255 -12.12 16.00 -2.70
N GLN A 256 -11.62 17.23 -2.94
CA GLN A 256 -11.03 17.58 -4.25
C GLN A 256 -9.88 16.65 -4.69
N PRO A 257 -8.94 16.24 -3.81
CA PRO A 257 -7.91 15.25 -4.19
C PRO A 257 -8.52 13.94 -4.68
N TYR A 258 -9.56 13.45 -4.00
CA TYR A 258 -10.30 12.26 -4.43
C TYR A 258 -10.93 12.46 -5.81
N ILE A 259 -11.54 13.62 -6.07
CA ILE A 259 -12.15 13.94 -7.37
C ILE A 259 -11.09 14.03 -8.49
N CYS A 260 -9.89 14.54 -8.20
CA CYS A 260 -8.78 14.59 -9.18
C CYS A 260 -8.40 13.17 -9.63
N GLU A 261 -8.23 12.27 -8.68
CA GLU A 261 -7.93 10.87 -8.94
C GLU A 261 -9.11 10.16 -9.62
N TYR A 262 -10.33 10.40 -9.13
CA TYR A 262 -11.56 9.78 -9.60
C TYR A 262 -11.93 10.19 -11.03
N LEU A 263 -11.69 11.44 -11.44
CA LEU A 263 -11.99 11.89 -12.81
C LEU A 263 -10.74 11.91 -13.69
N THR A 264 -9.58 11.47 -13.19
CA THR A 264 -8.26 11.58 -13.87
C THR A 264 -7.95 13.01 -14.34
N LEU A 265 -8.29 14.00 -13.50
CA LEU A 265 -8.12 15.43 -13.77
C LEU A 265 -7.02 16.02 -12.90
N SER A 266 -6.34 17.05 -13.40
CA SER A 266 -5.37 17.78 -12.58
C SER A 266 -6.07 18.55 -11.46
N LYS A 267 -5.34 18.83 -10.36
CA LYS A 267 -5.84 19.67 -9.26
C LYS A 267 -6.31 21.05 -9.73
N SER A 268 -5.60 21.62 -10.71
CA SER A 268 -5.99 22.90 -11.30
C SER A 268 -7.34 22.80 -12.01
N THR A 269 -7.54 21.75 -12.80
CA THR A 269 -8.78 21.51 -13.56
C THR A 269 -9.97 21.27 -12.64
N VAL A 270 -9.81 20.45 -11.59
CA VAL A 270 -10.88 20.24 -10.60
C VAL A 270 -11.19 21.53 -9.85
N SER A 271 -10.18 22.29 -9.44
CA SER A 271 -10.39 23.59 -8.79
C SER A 271 -11.14 24.57 -9.70
N THR A 272 -10.85 24.58 -11.01
CA THR A 272 -11.57 25.37 -12.00
C THR A 272 -13.04 24.93 -12.11
N HIS A 273 -13.30 23.63 -12.22
CA HIS A 273 -14.68 23.12 -12.27
C HIS A 273 -15.46 23.43 -10.98
N VAL A 274 -14.86 23.27 -9.81
CA VAL A 274 -15.48 23.64 -8.52
C VAL A 274 -15.80 25.14 -8.49
N GLY A 275 -14.88 25.99 -8.95
CA GLY A 275 -15.11 27.43 -9.03
C GLY A 275 -16.26 27.80 -9.96
N HIS A 276 -16.35 27.17 -11.13
CA HIS A 276 -17.46 27.38 -12.05
C HIS A 276 -18.80 26.88 -11.48
N ILE A 277 -18.79 25.76 -10.76
CA ILE A 277 -19.99 25.24 -10.08
C ILE A 277 -20.47 26.26 -9.03
N TYR A 278 -19.58 26.76 -8.18
CA TYR A 278 -19.92 27.77 -7.18
C TYR A 278 -20.47 29.04 -7.81
N GLN A 279 -19.87 29.51 -8.90
CA GLN A 279 -20.36 30.68 -9.63
C GLN A 279 -21.73 30.44 -10.28
N LYS A 280 -21.97 29.27 -10.87
CA LYS A 280 -23.25 28.95 -11.54
C LYS A 280 -24.39 28.66 -10.56
N CYS A 281 -24.07 28.10 -9.39
CA CYS A 281 -25.04 27.85 -8.34
C CYS A 281 -25.23 29.03 -7.38
N ASP A 282 -24.49 30.13 -7.58
CA ASP A 282 -24.48 31.32 -6.72
C ASP A 282 -24.20 31.01 -5.23
N VAL A 283 -23.20 30.17 -4.99
CA VAL A 283 -22.77 29.76 -3.64
C VAL A 283 -21.29 30.09 -3.42
N HIS A 284 -20.90 30.31 -2.18
CA HIS A 284 -19.54 30.71 -1.81
C HIS A 284 -18.82 29.69 -0.93
N SER A 285 -19.54 28.68 -0.46
CA SER A 285 -18.97 27.61 0.34
C SER A 285 -19.47 26.24 -0.09
N ARG A 286 -18.68 25.21 0.28
CA ARG A 286 -19.09 23.82 0.10
C ARG A 286 -20.38 23.52 0.85
N GLN A 287 -20.56 24.10 2.03
CA GLN A 287 -21.74 23.86 2.84
C GLN A 287 -22.99 24.44 2.16
N GLU A 288 -22.92 25.68 1.66
CA GLU A 288 -24.00 26.29 0.89
C GLU A 288 -24.35 25.48 -0.36
N LEU A 289 -23.35 24.91 -1.06
CA LEU A 289 -23.62 24.03 -2.20
C LEU A 289 -24.41 22.78 -1.77
N LEU A 290 -24.06 22.17 -0.63
CA LEU A 290 -24.76 21.01 -0.09
C LEU A 290 -26.17 21.35 0.37
N ASP A 291 -26.35 22.52 0.97
CA ASP A 291 -27.66 23.01 1.40
C ASP A 291 -28.56 23.25 0.18
N CYS A 292 -28.03 23.85 -0.90
CA CYS A 292 -28.74 24.04 -2.17
C CYS A 292 -29.12 22.71 -2.84
N ILE A 293 -28.28 21.67 -2.72
CA ILE A 293 -28.64 20.32 -3.17
C ILE A 293 -29.72 19.72 -2.28
N ASN A 294 -29.76 20.08 -0.99
CA ASN A 294 -30.63 19.49 0.04
C ASN A 294 -31.99 20.17 0.23
N GLU A 295 -32.25 21.31 -0.43
CA GLU A 295 -33.59 21.90 -0.63
C GLU A 295 -34.43 21.18 -1.69
#